data_AF-A0A396GQ72-F1
#
_entry.id   AF-A0A396GQ72-F1
#
_cell.length_a   1.000
_cell.length_b   1.000
_cell.length_c   1.000
_cell.angle_alpha   90.00
_cell.angle_beta   90.00
_cell.angle_gamma   90.00
#
_symmetry.space_group_name_H-M   'P 1'
#
loop_
_entity.id
_entity.type
_entity.pdbx_description
1 polymer ?
#
loop_
_entity_poly.entity_id
_entity_poly.type
_entity_poly.pdbx_seq_one_letter_code
_entity_poly.pdbx_strand_id
1 'polypeptide(L)' 'MEVMLRPAPTLVTPKTPALFKPIGVTDFCIGYLSKELRGKSFLDSLRIQNEDEKHVHLGIE' A
#
# COMPACT_ATOMS: atom_id res chain seq x y z
N MET A 1 4.60 4.23 23.56
CA MET A 1 5.02 5.03 22.39
C MET A 1 4.64 4.22 21.17
N GLU A 2 3.55 4.59 20.51
CA GLU A 2 3.10 3.94 19.27
C GLU A 2 4.09 4.31 18.15
N VAL A 3 4.84 3.33 17.64
CA VAL A 3 5.75 3.55 16.51
C VAL A 3 4.94 3.41 15.24
N MET A 4 4.94 4.44 14.39
CA MET A 4 4.25 4.45 13.10
C MET A 4 5.20 4.19 11.94
N LEU A 5 4.80 3.30 11.04
CA LEU A 5 5.37 3.16 9.72
C LEU A 5 4.70 4.14 8.77
N ARG A 6 5.51 4.93 8.08
CA ARG A 6 5.07 5.91 7.08
C ARG A 6 6.15 6.10 6.02
N PRO A 7 5.80 6.56 4.82
CA PRO A 7 6.78 6.96 3.83
C PRO A 7 7.76 7.99 4.42
N ALA A 8 9.05 7.85 4.09
CA ALA A 8 10.05 8.80 4.54
C ALA A 8 9.73 10.19 3.96
N PRO A 9 9.58 11.24 4.80
CA PRO A 9 9.11 12.54 4.34
C PRO A 9 10.06 13.19 3.35
N THR A 10 11.35 12.85 3.39
CA THR A 10 12.37 13.32 2.45
C THR A 10 12.25 12.71 1.04
N LEU A 11 11.51 11.61 0.89
CA LEU A 11 11.28 10.93 -0.39
C LEU A 11 9.92 11.26 -1.01
N VAL A 12 9.01 11.85 -0.22
CA VAL A 12 7.69 12.26 -0.71
C VAL A 12 7.80 13.61 -1.39
N THR A 13 7.64 13.63 -2.71
CA THR A 13 7.68 14.84 -3.55
C THR A 13 6.51 14.86 -4.52
N PRO A 14 6.21 15.98 -5.20
CA PRO A 14 5.17 15.98 -6.26
C PRO A 14 5.44 14.98 -7.39
N LYS A 15 6.71 14.64 -7.65
CA LYS A 15 7.10 13.64 -8.66
C LYS A 15 7.04 12.20 -8.11
N THR A 16 7.14 12.05 -6.79
CA THR A 16 7.14 10.77 -6.08
C THR A 16 6.17 10.85 -4.90
N PRO A 17 4.85 10.82 -5.17
CA PRO A 17 3.84 10.94 -4.12
C PRO A 17 3.87 9.74 -3.18
N ALA A 18 3.31 9.92 -1.98
CA ALA A 18 3.13 8.83 -1.04
C ALA A 18 2.23 7.75 -1.65
N LEU A 19 2.71 6.51 -1.68
CA LEU A 19 1.97 5.37 -2.24
C LEU A 19 1.25 4.54 -1.18
N PHE A 20 1.61 4.69 0.09
CA PHE A 20 1.13 3.86 1.20
C PHE A 20 0.62 4.72 2.35
N LYS A 21 -0.45 4.24 2.99
CA LYS A 21 -1.03 4.86 4.19
C LYS A 21 -0.13 4.62 5.40
N PRO A 22 -0.09 5.55 6.38
CA PRO A 22 0.57 5.30 7.65
C PRO A 22 -0.15 4.19 8.44
N ILE A 23 0.62 3.37 9.14
CA ILE A 23 0.11 2.27 9.98
C ILE A 23 0.99 2.10 11.23
N GLY A 24 0.42 1.63 12.35
CA GLY A 24 1.19 1.23 13.53
C GLY A 24 2.07 0.02 13.22
N VAL A 25 3.29 -0.03 13.78
CA VAL A 25 4.19 -1.18 13.59
C VAL A 25 3.53 -2.48 14.05
N THR A 26 2.82 -2.45 15.18
CA THR A 26 2.12 -3.62 15.72
C THR A 26 1.03 -4.11 14.76
N ASP A 27 0.17 -3.21 14.27
CA ASP A 27 -0.90 -3.56 13.31
C ASP A 27 -0.33 -4.10 12.00
N PHE A 28 0.78 -3.53 11.53
CA PHE A 28 1.48 -4.03 10.36
C PHE A 28 1.99 -5.45 10.56
N CYS A 29 2.66 -5.72 11.69
CA CYS A 29 3.18 -7.05 12.00
C CYS A 29 2.05 -8.08 12.12
N ILE A 30 0.95 -7.75 12.81
CA ILE A 30 -0.22 -8.63 12.92
C ILE A 30 -0.78 -8.93 11.53
N GLY A 31 -1.11 -7.90 10.74
CA GLY A 31 -1.70 -8.09 9.42
C GLY A 31 -0.78 -8.81 8.43
N TYR A 32 0.53 -8.57 8.50
CA TYR A 32 1.52 -9.25 7.67
C TYR A 32 1.67 -10.73 8.02
N LEU A 33 1.71 -11.07 9.32
CA LEU A 33 1.91 -12.43 9.80
C LEU A 33 0.63 -13.28 9.79
N SER A 34 -0.55 -12.65 9.88
CA SER A 34 -1.83 -13.36 9.88
C SER A 34 -2.36 -13.70 8.47
N LYS A 35 -1.81 -13.08 7.41
CA LYS A 35 -2.34 -13.25 6.04
C LYS A 35 -1.64 -14.40 5.33
N GLU A 36 -2.40 -15.41 4.90
CA GLU A 36 -1.92 -16.44 3.97
C GLU A 36 -1.50 -15.77 2.64
N LEU A 37 -0.32 -16.12 2.13
CA LEU A 37 0.27 -15.54 0.93
C LEU A 37 -0.48 -15.97 -0.35
N ARG A 38 -1.69 -15.43 -0.56
CA ARG A 38 -2.47 -15.59 -1.80
C ARG A 38 -2.21 -14.43 -2.76
N GLY A 39 -1.03 -14.44 -3.38
CA GLY A 39 -0.67 -13.57 -4.51
C GLY A 39 -0.31 -12.13 -4.16
N LYS A 40 -1.12 -11.40 -3.37
CA LYS A 40 -0.84 -10.01 -2.97
C LYS A 40 -0.31 -9.91 -1.56
N SER A 41 0.69 -9.05 -1.36
CA SER A 41 1.25 -8.80 -0.04
C SER A 41 0.23 -8.12 0.89
N PHE A 42 0.44 -8.15 2.21
CA PHE A 42 -0.34 -7.29 3.13
C PHE A 42 -0.10 -5.80 2.83
N LEU A 43 1.10 -5.46 2.36
CA LEU A 43 1.51 -4.10 2.00
C LEU A 43 0.63 -3.53 0.86
N ASP A 44 0.20 -4.36 -0.09
CA ASP A 44 -0.76 -3.95 -1.14
C ASP A 44 -2.10 -3.45 -0.57
N SER A 45 -2.53 -3.97 0.58
CA SER A 45 -3.76 -3.51 1.26
C SER A 45 -3.62 -2.10 1.85
N LEU A 46 -2.38 -1.62 2.04
CA LEU A 46 -2.07 -0.27 2.55
C LEU A 46 -1.87 0.74 1.43
N ARG A 47 -1.90 0.31 0.17
CA ARG A 47 -1.70 1.18 -0.98
C ARG A 47 -2.82 2.22 -1.06
N ILE A 48 -2.44 3.47 -1.32
CA ILE A 48 -3.38 4.53 -1.63
C ILE A 48 -3.86 4.26 -3.06
N GLN A 49 -5.15 3.95 -3.21
CA GLN A 49 -5.75 3.82 -4.53
C GLN A 49 -5.87 5.24 -5.10
N ASN A 50 -5.02 5.55 -6.07
CA ASN A 50 -5.28 6.65 -6.98
C ASN A 50 -6.31 6.11 -7.97
N GLU A 51 -7.44 6.80 -8.16
CA GLU A 51 -8.52 6.43 -9.09
C GLU A 51 -8.08 6.54 -10.56
N ASP A 52 -7.06 5.76 -10.96
CA ASP A 52 -6.62 5.58 -12.34
C ASP A 52 -6.88 4.13 -12.78
N GLU A 53 -7.95 3.50 -12.28
CA GLU A 53 -8.49 2.24 -12.78
C GLU A 53 -9.41 2.49 -13.98
N LYS A 54 -8.87 3.07 -15.06
CA LYS A 54 -9.51 3.06 -16.37
C LYS A 54 -8.56 2.47 -17.40
N HIS A 55 -8.20 1.21 -17.22
CA HIS A 55 -7.82 0.37 -18.34
C HIS A 55 -8.28 -1.07 -18.11
N VAL A 56 -9.61 -1.25 -18.13
CA VAL A 56 -10.18 -2.54 -18.51
C VAL A 56 -9.82 -2.72 -19.98
N HIS A 57 -8.79 -3.52 -20.22
CA HIS A 57 -8.47 -4.05 -21.55
C HIS A 57 -9.57 -5.06 -21.91
N LEU A 58 -10.72 -4.57 -22.36
CA LEU A 58 -11.71 -5.39 -23.05
C LEU A 58 -11.42 -5.28 -24.54
N GLY A 59 -10.51 -6.13 -24.99
CA GLY A 59 -10.35 -6.44 -26.40
C GLY A 59 -9.84 -7.86 -26.48
N ILE A 60 -10.72 -8.81 -26.81
CA ILE A 60 -10.52 -9.80 -27.86
C ILE A 60 -11.87 -10.43 -28.20
N GLU A 61 -12.27 -10.15 -29.44
CA GLU A 61 -13.16 -10.86 -30.39
C GLU A 61 -14.54 -11.37 -29.96
#